data_AF-A0AAV6TMM9-F1
#
_entry.id   AF-A0AAV6TMM9-F1
#
_cell.length_a   1.000
_cell.length_b   1.000
_cell.length_c   1.000
_cell.angle_alpha   90.00
_cell.angle_beta   90.00
_cell.angle_gamma   90.00
#
_symmetry.space_group_name_H-M   'P 1'
#
loop_
_entity.id
_entity.type
_entity.pdbx_description
1 polymer ?
#
loop_
_entity_poly.entity_id
_entity_poly.type
_entity_poly.pdbx_seq_one_letter_code
_entity_poly.pdbx_strand_id
1 'polypeptide(L)' 'MQQPSPCGKRPFLSQELSDFSFTVRDRDKSPWRFPIHTMVLSSQSVVFKSMFENEFSEKETRNAFISDIKPWVMELLLG' A
#
# COMPACT_ATOMS: atom_id res chain seq x y z
N MET A 1 -1.27 -29.84 2.31
CA MET A 1 -0.90 -29.47 0.92
C MET A 1 -0.51 -28.00 0.95
N GLN A 2 0.79 -27.71 1.11
CA GLN A 2 1.32 -26.34 1.13
C GLN A 2 1.62 -25.95 -0.32
N GLN A 3 0.95 -24.90 -0.81
CA GLN A 3 1.23 -24.35 -2.14
C GLN A 3 2.62 -23.71 -2.15
N PRO A 4 3.37 -23.83 -3.26
CA PRO A 4 4.75 -23.36 -3.32
C PRO A 4 4.80 -21.84 -3.19
N SER A 5 5.55 -21.36 -2.21
CA SER A 5 5.85 -19.94 -2.02
C SER A 5 6.51 -19.38 -3.29
N PRO A 6 5.92 -18.37 -3.96
CA PRO A 6 6.55 -17.73 -5.10
C PRO A 6 7.62 -16.79 -4.55
N CYS A 7 8.83 -17.32 -4.36
CA CYS A 7 10.06 -16.57 -4.17
C CYS A 7 10.27 -15.64 -5.39
N GLY A 8 9.74 -14.42 -5.30
CA GLY A 8 9.77 -13.44 -6.39
C GLY A 8 8.58 -12.48 -6.44
N LYS A 9 7.50 -12.68 -5.66
CA LYS A 9 6.43 -11.68 -5.58
C LYS A 9 6.84 -10.53 -4.66
N ARG A 10 7.05 -9.35 -5.27
CA ARG A 10 7.10 -7.99 -4.69
C ARG A 10 7.13 -7.99 -3.16
N PRO A 11 8.32 -7.91 -2.53
CA PRO A 11 8.46 -7.85 -1.07
C PRO A 11 7.55 -6.81 -0.42
N PHE A 12 7.18 -5.79 -1.20
CA PHE A 12 6.35 -4.66 -0.87
C PHE A 12 4.89 -4.98 -0.49
N LEU A 13 4.39 -6.17 -0.84
CA LEU A 13 3.02 -6.60 -0.58
C LEU A 13 2.94 -7.71 0.48
N SER A 14 4.03 -7.97 1.20
CA SER A 14 4.04 -9.01 2.24
C SER A 14 3.29 -8.52 3.49
N GLN A 15 2.18 -9.18 3.78
CA GLN A 15 1.29 -8.83 4.90
C GLN A 15 1.95 -9.02 6.27
N GLU A 16 3.02 -9.81 6.37
CA GLU A 16 3.65 -10.17 7.65
C GLU A 16 4.48 -9.03 8.28
N LEU A 17 5.04 -8.13 7.46
CA LEU A 17 5.90 -7.04 7.93
C LEU A 17 5.39 -5.64 7.53
N SER A 18 4.17 -5.57 6.97
CA SER A 18 3.59 -4.30 6.50
C SER A 18 3.26 -3.41 7.68
N ASP A 19 3.74 -2.17 7.64
CA ASP A 19 3.54 -1.13 8.66
C ASP A 19 2.40 -0.18 8.30
N PHE A 20 1.94 -0.20 7.04
CA PHE A 20 0.87 0.65 6.54
C PHE A 20 0.01 -0.09 5.50
N SER A 21 -1.18 0.44 5.22
CA SER A 21 -2.00 -0.05 4.11
C SER A 21 -2.71 1.08 3.36
N PHE A 22 -2.88 0.91 2.05
CA PHE A 22 -3.76 1.76 1.26
C PHE A 22 -5.09 1.07 1.03
N THR A 23 -6.19 1.78 1.28
CA THR A 23 -7.54 1.33 0.96
C THR A 23 -8.07 2.12 -0.22
N VAL A 24 -8.11 1.51 -1.40
CA VAL A 24 -8.64 2.13 -2.61
C VAL A 24 -10.13 1.81 -2.72
N ARG A 25 -10.97 2.86 -2.75
CA ARG A 25 -12.42 2.74 -2.95
C ARG A 25 -12.79 3.20 -4.35
N ASP A 26 -13.41 2.30 -5.10
CA ASP A 26 -14.10 2.61 -6.36
C ASP A 26 -15.60 2.77 -6.05
N ARG A 27 -16.30 3.66 -6.76
CA ARG A 27 -17.67 4.11 -6.40
C ARG A 27 -18.69 2.98 -6.23
N ASP A 28 -18.49 1.86 -6.92
CA ASP A 28 -19.48 0.77 -7.01
C ASP A 28 -18.90 -0.61 -6.63
N LYS A 29 -17.67 -0.66 -6.08
CA LYS A 29 -16.99 -1.93 -5.80
C LYS A 29 -16.44 -2.00 -4.38
N SER A 30 -16.23 -3.25 -3.94
CA SER A 30 -15.62 -3.55 -2.64
C SER A 30 -14.23 -2.89 -2.55
N PRO A 31 -13.85 -2.28 -1.41
CA PRO A 31 -12.56 -1.64 -1.26
C PRO A 31 -11.40 -2.62 -1.45
N TRP A 32 -10.38 -2.20 -2.20
CA TRP A 32 -9.12 -2.95 -2.32
C TRP A 32 -8.12 -2.47 -1.28
N ARG A 33 -7.53 -3.42 -0.55
CA ARG A 33 -6.51 -3.14 0.45
C ARG A 33 -5.14 -3.59 -0.04
N PHE A 34 -4.19 -2.66 -0.02
CA PHE A 34 -2.79 -2.89 -0.40
C PHE A 34 -1.92 -2.76 0.85
N PRO A 35 -1.43 -3.87 1.44
CA PRO A 35 -0.45 -3.82 2.51
C PRO A 35 0.89 -3.33 1.94
N ILE A 36 1.56 -2.41 2.62
CA ILE A 36 2.79 -1.78 2.15
C ILE A 36 3.81 -1.60 3.27
N HIS A 37 5.07 -1.36 2.87
CA HIS A 37 6.13 -0.93 3.76
C HIS A 37 6.47 0.54 3.50
N THR A 38 6.22 1.42 4.47
CA THR A 38 6.47 2.87 4.34
C THR A 38 7.91 3.17 3.96
N MET A 39 8.87 2.44 4.54
CA MET A 39 10.31 2.61 4.27
C MET A 39 10.65 2.47 2.78
N VAL A 40 10.04 1.49 2.11
CA VAL A 40 10.26 1.26 0.68
C VAL A 40 9.66 2.40 -0.12
N LEU A 41 8.39 2.74 0.13
CA LEU A 41 7.70 3.75 -0.68
C LEU A 41 8.28 5.15 -0.47
N SER A 42 8.74 5.47 0.74
CA SER A 42 9.53 6.67 1.03
C SER A 42 10.82 6.74 0.22
N SER A 43 11.45 5.59 -0.06
CA SER A 43 12.66 5.55 -0.89
C SER A 43 12.37 5.76 -2.38
N GLN A 44 11.17 5.41 -2.83
CA GLN A 44 10.77 5.47 -4.25
C GLN A 44 10.03 6.75 -4.62
N SER A 45 9.44 7.47 -3.66
CA SER A 45 8.69 8.69 -3.91
C SER A 45 8.85 9.70 -2.78
N VAL A 46 9.30 10.90 -3.13
CA VAL A 46 9.35 12.04 -2.22
C VAL A 46 7.96 12.44 -1.71
N VAL A 47 6.90 12.16 -2.47
CA VAL A 47 5.52 12.41 -2.05
C VAL A 47 5.15 11.44 -0.92
N PHE A 48 5.42 10.15 -1.07
CA PHE A 48 5.16 9.17 -0.01
C PHE A 48 6.04 9.42 1.22
N LYS A 49 7.31 9.78 1.02
CA LYS A 49 8.18 10.18 2.12
C LYS A 49 7.57 11.33 2.94
N SER A 50 7.16 12.40 2.26
CA SER A 50 6.54 13.55 2.92
C SER A 50 5.18 13.22 3.56
N MET A 51 4.41 12.30 2.96
CA MET A 51 3.15 11.80 3.50
C MET A 51 3.34 11.03 4.82
N PHE A 52 4.40 10.21 4.92
CA PHE A 52 4.66 9.40 6.12
C PHE A 52 5.48 10.12 7.20
N GLU A 53 6.34 11.07 6.84
CA GLU A 53 7.15 11.85 7.79
C GLU A 53 6.34 12.94 8.49
N ASN A 54 5.34 13.51 7.83
CA ASN A 54 4.43 14.47 8.46
C ASN A 54 3.37 13.75 9.30
N GLU A 55 2.93 14.37 10.40
CA GLU A 55 1.88 13.84 11.29
C GLU A 55 0.48 13.97 10.68
N PHE A 56 0.28 13.34 9.52
CA PHE A 56 -1.06 13.16 8.98
C PHE A 56 -1.87 12.17 9.82
N SER A 57 -3.20 12.32 9.83
CA SER A 57 -4.15 11.43 10.51
C SER A 57 -4.02 9.95 10.10
N GLU A 58 -3.37 9.70 8.97
CA GLU A 58 -3.04 8.38 8.43
C GLU A 58 -1.96 7.66 9.26
N LYS A 59 -1.16 8.39 10.06
CA LYS A 59 -0.16 7.83 10.99
C LYS A 59 -0.79 7.11 12.18
N GLU A 60 -1.94 7.60 12.65
CA GLU A 60 -2.68 7.00 13.78
C GLU A 60 -3.42 5.72 13.35
N THR A 61 -3.99 5.72 12.14
CA THR A 61 -4.77 4.59 11.61
C THR A 61 -3.93 3.58 10.81
N ARG A 62 -2.67 3.93 10.48
CA ARG A 62 -1.77 3.17 9.58
C ARG A 62 -2.45 2.78 8.27
N ASN A 63 -3.37 3.64 7.82
CA ASN A 63 -4.18 3.40 6.64
C ASN A 63 -4.53 4.73 5.95
N ALA A 64 -4.37 4.78 4.63
CA ALA A 64 -4.83 5.91 3.82
C ALA A 64 -5.92 5.46 2.85
N PHE A 65 -6.98 6.27 2.76
CA PHE A 65 -8.07 6.03 1.83
C PHE A 65 -7.83 6.81 0.54
N ILE A 66 -7.85 6.11 -0.59
CA ILE A 66 -7.67 6.72 -1.91
C ILE A 66 -8.93 6.46 -2.74
N SER A 67 -9.58 7.53 -3.21
CA SER A 67 -10.80 7.46 -4.04
C SER A 67 -10.57 7.87 -5.49
N ASP A 68 -9.45 8.53 -5.80
CA ASP A 68 -9.23 9.18 -7.09
C ASP A 68 -8.47 8.32 -8.11
N ILE A 69 -8.11 7.09 -7.75
CA ILE A 69 -7.40 6.16 -8.63
C ILE A 69 -8.09 4.80 -8.66
N LYS A 70 -8.00 4.11 -9.79
CA LYS A 70 -8.48 2.73 -9.92
C LYS A 70 -7.47 1.78 -9.24
N PRO A 71 -7.91 0.67 -8.62
CA PRO A 71 -7.04 -0.28 -7.93
C PRO A 71 -5.86 -0.80 -8.78
N TRP A 72 -6.09 -1.08 -10.07
CA TRP A 72 -5.05 -1.55 -10.98
C TRP A 72 -3.95 -0.51 -11.24
N VAL A 73 -4.28 0.79 -11.16
CA VAL A 73 -3.27 1.87 -11.27
C VAL A 73 -2.40 1.88 -10.03
N MET A 74 -2.99 1.65 -8.86
CA MET A 74 -2.24 1.53 -7.61
C MET A 74 -1.29 0.31 -7.64
N GLU A 75 -1.74 -0.83 -8.19
CA GLU A 75 -0.89 -2.01 -8.37
C GLU A 75 0.31 -1.78 -9.31
N LEU A 76 0.17 -0.88 -10.28
CA LEU A 76 1.26 -0.47 -11.16
C LEU A 76 2.24 0.47 -10.45
N LEU A 77 1.75 1.40 -9.62
CA LEU A 77 2.59 2.32 -8.86
C LEU A 77 3.39 1.61 -7.75
N LEU A 78 2.85 0.52 -7.21
CA LEU A 78 3.47 -0.30 -6.16
C LEU A 78 4.31 -1.48 -6.72
N GLY A 79 4.38 -1.62 -8.06
CA GLY A 79 4.90 -2.81 -8.75
C GLY A 79 6.17 -2.57 -9.54
#